data_AF-A0A550C6S3-F1
#
_entry.id   AF-A0A550C6S3-F1
#
_cell.length_a   1.000
_cell.length_b   1.000
_cell.length_c   1.000
_cell.angle_alpha   90.00
_cell.angle_beta   90.00
_cell.angle_gamma   90.00
#
_symmetry.space_group_name_H-M   'P 1'
#
loop_
_entity.id
_entity.type
_entity.pdbx_description
1 polymer ?
#
loop_
_entity_poly.entity_id
_entity_poly.type
_entity_poly.pdbx_seq_one_letter_code
_entity_poly.pdbx_strand_id
1 'polypeptide(L)'
;MRKIDKGQLRILTLNDVYQFPARQDKQGERKAELRVSHDAFWLRLCLMGDLGFSEAYMYSEVECDDLVTLFLVFLDNRDNLVDLDSRISYLYKLPQKLTSYRFLNTISNSRSNISAHYDISNAMFAGFLSKDMTYSCGIFADLDGDLKKDCSGEDSKRLVQSSPSTSSKSSSGSSTPAKIQGDDEEVDELYEAQIRKLDHIIKKVCIWPGNRVLEIGSGWGSMAIRIAQTVPGTTIDTITLSSQQLTLAEERIAAAGLSDRIRVHLMDYRDMPAEWEHAFDRLVSVEMIEAVGREFIPAYFAKLDWALKLQNACGVIQSITIPEARFERYIREVDFIRKWVSIFPGGFLPTLTFLLSSLTAGSAGRLTVDSVSNIGPHYARTLREWRRRFLEQFEGVIEPALMEEHPEVMGSSAKEARKEVEVFKRKWICEFDYYCYCEVGFTTRTLGDHIVSFTREGFQDYGCDTYV
;
A
#
# COMPACT_ATOMS: atom_id res chain seq x y z
N MET A 1 21.44 -18.39 10.84
CA MET A 1 22.12 -18.26 9.53
C MET A 1 22.81 -19.53 9.03
N ARG A 2 23.47 -20.36 9.87
CA ARG A 2 24.08 -21.64 9.41
C ARG A 2 23.10 -22.71 8.88
N LYS A 3 21.79 -22.54 9.09
CA LYS A 3 20.72 -23.41 8.59
C LYS A 3 20.01 -22.86 7.33
N ILE A 4 20.62 -21.89 6.64
CA ILE A 4 20.09 -21.45 5.33
C ILE A 4 20.40 -22.57 4.32
N ASP A 5 19.36 -23.21 3.81
CA ASP A 5 19.39 -24.33 2.88
C ASP A 5 18.82 -23.99 1.49
N LYS A 6 17.98 -22.95 1.39
CA LYS A 6 17.43 -22.45 0.11
C LYS A 6 17.99 -21.08 -0.24
N GLY A 7 18.67 -20.94 -1.38
CA GLY A 7 19.26 -19.67 -1.80
C GLY A 7 20.62 -19.37 -1.15
N GLN A 8 21.25 -18.27 -1.56
CA GLN A 8 22.59 -17.87 -1.14
C GLN A 8 22.58 -16.49 -0.50
N LEU A 9 23.18 -16.37 0.68
CA LEU A 9 23.42 -15.11 1.38
C LEU A 9 24.92 -14.93 1.62
N ARG A 10 25.48 -13.83 1.11
CA ARG A 10 26.84 -13.37 1.42
C ARG A 10 26.77 -12.18 2.35
N ILE A 11 27.57 -12.18 3.41
CA ILE A 11 27.69 -11.06 4.35
C ILE A 11 29.15 -10.61 4.35
N LEU A 12 29.38 -9.40 3.85
CA LEU A 12 30.68 -8.73 3.84
C LEU A 12 30.76 -7.85 5.09
N THR A 13 31.75 -8.06 5.94
CA THR A 13 32.12 -7.11 7.00
C THR A 13 33.44 -6.44 6.64
N LEU A 14 33.90 -5.48 7.46
CA LEU A 14 35.19 -4.83 7.26
C LEU A 14 36.37 -5.83 7.24
N ASN A 15 36.24 -6.96 7.95
CA ASN A 15 37.34 -7.90 8.17
C ASN A 15 37.10 -9.28 7.56
N ASP A 16 35.84 -9.69 7.38
CA ASP A 16 35.47 -11.06 7.04
C ASP A 16 34.41 -11.14 5.95
N VAL A 17 34.38 -12.26 5.25
CA VAL A 17 33.30 -12.62 4.32
C VAL A 17 32.64 -13.91 4.80
N TYR A 18 31.36 -13.81 5.14
CA TYR A 18 30.55 -14.96 5.51
C TYR A 18 29.67 -15.37 4.33
N GLN A 19 29.59 -16.67 4.03
CA GLN A 19 28.77 -17.19 2.93
C GLN A 19 27.89 -18.35 3.42
N PHE A 20 26.60 -18.29 3.09
CA PHE A 20 25.60 -19.27 3.46
C PHE A 20 24.77 -19.68 2.23
N PRO A 21 24.58 -20.98 1.95
CA PRO A 21 25.30 -22.13 2.49
C PRO A 21 26.80 -22.10 2.10
N ALA A 22 27.64 -22.81 2.86
CA ALA A 22 29.10 -22.82 2.65
C ALA A 22 29.54 -23.54 1.36
N ARG A 23 28.63 -24.18 0.62
CA ARG A 23 28.86 -24.79 -0.70
C ARG A 23 27.91 -24.16 -1.72
N GLN A 24 28.44 -23.82 -2.89
CA GLN A 24 27.63 -23.46 -4.06
C GLN A 24 26.95 -24.72 -4.58
N ASP A 25 25.71 -24.96 -4.20
CA ASP A 25 24.88 -25.94 -4.89
C ASP A 25 23.83 -25.21 -5.73
N LYS A 26 23.79 -25.62 -7.00
CA LYS A 26 22.83 -25.30 -8.07
C LYS A 26 22.88 -23.89 -8.70
N GLN A 27 23.02 -23.91 -10.02
CA GLN A 27 22.93 -22.77 -10.91
C GLN A 27 21.44 -22.40 -11.06
N GLY A 28 21.05 -21.20 -10.61
CA GLY A 28 19.68 -20.70 -10.68
C GLY A 28 19.01 -20.35 -9.33
N GLU A 29 19.69 -20.49 -8.19
CA GLU A 29 19.14 -20.08 -6.89
C GLU A 29 19.32 -18.58 -6.59
N ARG A 30 18.36 -17.99 -5.86
CA ARG A 30 18.35 -16.60 -5.38
C ARG A 30 19.64 -16.25 -4.63
N LYS A 31 20.25 -15.10 -4.93
CA LYS A 31 21.50 -14.64 -4.29
C LYS A 31 21.33 -13.23 -3.75
N ALA A 32 21.65 -13.04 -2.48
CA ALA A 32 21.69 -11.73 -1.84
C ALA A 32 23.06 -11.49 -1.18
N GLU A 33 23.52 -10.25 -1.20
CA GLU A 33 24.76 -9.76 -0.62
C GLU A 33 24.49 -8.58 0.32
N LEU A 34 24.88 -8.74 1.57
CA LEU A 34 24.76 -7.74 2.62
C LEU A 34 26.16 -7.23 3.00
N ARG A 35 26.38 -5.92 2.94
CA ARG A 35 27.64 -5.29 3.33
C ARG A 35 27.46 -4.48 4.61
N VAL A 36 28.12 -4.91 5.67
CA VAL A 36 28.11 -4.24 6.98
C VAL A 36 29.28 -3.27 7.05
N SER A 37 28.97 -1.99 7.09
CA SER A 37 29.94 -0.89 7.13
C SER A 37 30.30 -0.48 8.56
N HIS A 38 29.38 -0.66 9.51
CA HIS A 38 29.58 -0.28 10.91
C HIS A 38 29.16 -1.41 11.86
N ASP A 39 29.99 -1.73 12.85
CA ASP A 39 29.71 -2.80 13.83
C ASP A 39 28.51 -2.51 14.74
N ALA A 40 28.06 -1.25 14.81
CA ALA A 40 26.81 -0.87 15.47
C ALA A 40 25.59 -1.65 14.93
N PHE A 41 25.65 -2.06 13.66
CA PHE A 41 24.67 -2.95 13.02
C PHE A 41 24.38 -4.19 13.87
N TRP A 42 25.42 -4.87 14.36
CA TRP A 42 25.26 -6.12 15.10
C TRP A 42 24.57 -5.90 16.46
N LEU A 43 24.90 -4.80 17.13
CA LEU A 43 24.26 -4.41 18.38
C LEU A 43 22.78 -4.10 18.17
N ARG A 44 22.44 -3.32 17.14
CA ARG A 44 21.04 -3.03 16.80
C ARG A 44 20.28 -4.31 16.44
N LEU A 45 20.84 -5.14 15.56
CA LEU A 45 20.23 -6.40 15.15
C LEU A 45 19.97 -7.34 16.35
N CYS A 46 20.90 -7.42 17.30
CA CYS A 46 20.74 -8.26 18.48
C CYS A 46 19.74 -7.71 19.50
N LEU A 47 19.71 -6.40 19.71
CA LEU A 47 18.84 -5.76 20.71
C LEU A 47 17.41 -5.56 20.22
N MET A 48 17.26 -5.33 18.91
CA MET A 48 16.02 -4.84 18.33
C MET A 48 15.50 -5.74 17.20
N GLY A 49 16.25 -6.75 16.74
CA GLY A 49 15.77 -7.70 15.73
C GLY A 49 15.61 -7.08 14.34
N ASP A 50 14.50 -7.39 13.68
CA ASP A 50 14.09 -6.84 12.37
C ASP A 50 14.07 -5.31 12.35
N LEU A 51 13.67 -4.74 13.48
CA LEU A 51 13.67 -3.32 13.73
C LEU A 51 15.08 -2.72 13.75
N GLY A 52 16.03 -3.42 14.37
CA GLY A 52 17.43 -2.99 14.41
C GLY A 52 18.11 -3.09 13.05
N PHE A 53 17.77 -4.11 12.26
CA PHE A 53 18.24 -4.24 10.88
C PHE A 53 17.84 -3.02 10.03
N SER A 54 16.57 -2.64 10.13
CA SER A 54 16.00 -1.59 9.30
C SER A 54 16.52 -0.20 9.69
N GLU A 55 16.66 0.09 11.00
CA GLU A 55 17.34 1.31 11.45
C GLU A 55 18.78 1.39 10.94
N ALA A 56 19.51 0.28 11.03
CA ALA A 56 20.88 0.22 10.55
C ALA A 56 20.97 0.44 9.04
N TYR A 57 20.00 -0.06 8.28
CA TYR A 57 19.89 0.22 6.84
C TYR A 57 19.57 1.71 6.60
N MET A 58 18.65 2.32 7.34
CA MET A 58 18.34 3.76 7.21
C MET A 58 19.58 4.64 7.48
N TYR A 59 20.37 4.33 8.50
CA TYR A 59 21.56 5.09 8.89
C TYR A 59 22.82 4.76 8.08
N SER A 60 22.73 3.93 7.02
CA SER A 60 23.89 3.50 6.23
C SER A 60 24.95 2.74 7.03
N GLU A 61 24.53 2.04 8.08
CA GLU A 61 25.37 1.09 8.81
C GLU A 61 25.49 -0.24 8.06
N VAL A 62 24.50 -0.57 7.22
CA VAL A 62 24.48 -1.74 6.33
C VAL A 62 23.94 -1.37 4.94
N GLU A 63 24.47 -2.03 3.91
CA GLU A 63 24.03 -1.95 2.52
C GLU A 63 23.62 -3.34 2.03
N CYS A 64 22.68 -3.41 1.09
CA CYS A 64 22.22 -4.66 0.48
C CYS A 64 22.13 -4.45 -1.03
N ASP A 65 22.52 -5.46 -1.80
CA ASP A 65 22.40 -5.47 -3.26
C ASP A 65 20.93 -5.52 -3.73
N ASP A 66 20.16 -6.45 -3.18
CA ASP A 66 18.73 -6.63 -3.43
C ASP A 66 18.02 -7.09 -2.15
N LEU A 67 17.32 -6.14 -1.52
CA LEU A 67 16.52 -6.40 -0.32
C LEU A 67 15.37 -7.39 -0.58
N VAL A 68 14.78 -7.41 -1.78
CA VAL A 68 13.71 -8.35 -2.15
C VAL A 68 14.24 -9.77 -2.06
N THR A 69 15.36 -10.02 -2.72
CA THR A 69 15.99 -11.34 -2.75
C THR A 69 16.46 -11.75 -1.36
N LEU A 70 16.99 -10.82 -0.56
CA LEU A 70 17.36 -11.07 0.84
C LEU A 70 16.16 -11.57 1.66
N PHE A 71 15.02 -10.87 1.59
CA PHE A 71 13.82 -11.26 2.34
C PHE A 71 13.20 -12.56 1.83
N LEU A 72 13.21 -12.81 0.52
CA LEU A 72 12.80 -14.09 -0.05
C LEU A 72 13.65 -15.24 0.49
N VAL A 73 14.98 -15.08 0.56
CA VAL A 73 15.86 -16.07 1.18
C VAL A 73 15.49 -16.27 2.65
N PHE A 74 15.26 -15.22 3.43
CA PHE A 74 14.85 -15.39 4.83
C PHE A 74 13.49 -16.08 5.00
N LEU A 75 12.53 -15.82 4.11
CA LEU A 75 11.21 -16.46 4.14
C LEU A 75 11.27 -17.93 3.75
N ASP A 76 12.03 -18.27 2.71
CA ASP A 76 12.24 -19.66 2.26
C ASP A 76 12.86 -20.53 3.35
N ASN A 77 13.67 -19.91 4.22
CA ASN A 77 14.40 -20.53 5.33
C ASN A 77 13.77 -20.25 6.71
N ARG A 78 12.54 -19.74 6.76
CA ARG A 78 11.90 -19.28 8.00
C ARG A 78 11.89 -20.34 9.09
N ASP A 79 11.49 -21.57 8.76
CA ASP A 79 11.40 -22.67 9.73
C ASP A 79 12.76 -23.00 10.35
N ASN A 80 13.84 -22.82 9.58
CA ASN A 80 15.22 -23.03 10.00
C ASN A 80 15.80 -21.87 10.81
N LEU A 81 15.21 -20.67 10.70
CA LEU A 81 15.65 -19.46 11.40
C LEU A 81 14.91 -19.22 12.73
N VAL A 82 13.68 -19.72 12.88
CA VAL A 82 12.86 -19.59 14.12
C VAL A 82 13.49 -20.32 15.32
N ASP A 83 14.23 -21.41 15.10
CA ASP A 83 14.88 -22.19 16.16
C ASP A 83 15.98 -21.43 16.93
N LEU A 84 16.54 -20.36 16.35
CA LEU A 84 17.61 -19.57 16.97
C LEU A 84 17.10 -18.68 18.12
N ASP A 85 15.78 -18.52 18.23
CA ASP A 85 15.10 -17.45 18.94
C ASP A 85 14.69 -17.81 20.39
N SER A 86 14.92 -19.06 20.82
CA SER A 86 14.28 -19.59 22.04
C SER A 86 15.00 -19.22 23.36
N ARG A 87 16.33 -19.07 23.37
CA ARG A 87 17.10 -18.84 24.62
C ARG A 87 17.58 -17.40 24.81
N ILE A 88 17.90 -16.70 23.72
CA ILE A 88 18.40 -15.32 23.75
C ILE A 88 17.24 -14.33 23.81
N SER A 89 16.18 -14.52 23.01
CA SER A 89 15.04 -13.60 22.97
C SER A 89 14.16 -13.63 24.22
N TYR A 90 14.25 -14.66 25.07
CA TYR A 90 13.54 -14.66 26.36
C TYR A 90 14.10 -13.63 27.34
N LEU A 91 15.42 -13.40 27.34
CA LEU A 91 16.08 -12.43 28.22
C LEU A 91 15.82 -10.97 27.78
N TYR A 92 15.62 -10.74 26.48
CA TYR A 92 15.43 -9.39 25.91
C TYR A 92 13.96 -9.01 25.64
N LYS A 93 12.99 -9.91 25.89
CA LYS A 93 11.53 -9.64 25.76
C LYS A 93 10.93 -8.80 26.90
N LEU A 94 11.60 -8.68 28.05
CA LEU A 94 11.09 -7.94 29.22
C LEU A 94 11.01 -6.41 28.99
N PRO A 95 12.05 -5.74 28.47
CA PRO A 95 12.02 -4.29 28.24
C PRO A 95 11.07 -3.86 27.11
N GLN A 96 10.96 -4.66 26.04
CA GLN A 96 10.08 -4.37 24.90
C GLN A 96 8.58 -4.40 25.28
N LYS A 97 8.17 -5.30 26.18
CA LYS A 97 6.77 -5.39 26.63
C LYS A 97 6.31 -4.15 27.41
N LEU A 98 7.18 -3.57 28.22
CA LEU A 98 6.85 -2.44 29.10
C LEU A 98 6.78 -1.10 28.34
N THR A 99 7.58 -0.93 27.29
CA THR A 99 7.60 0.28 26.45
C THR A 99 6.50 0.28 25.39
N SER A 100 6.15 -0.87 24.82
CA SER A 100 5.23 -0.93 23.68
C SER A 100 3.75 -0.84 24.08
N TYR A 101 3.36 -1.40 25.23
CA TYR A 101 1.93 -1.47 25.62
C TYR A 101 1.31 -0.13 26.02
N ARG A 102 2.12 0.83 26.51
CA ARG A 102 1.61 2.12 27.02
C ARG A 102 1.63 3.24 25.98
N PHE A 103 2.34 3.07 24.86
CA PHE A 103 2.49 4.11 23.84
C PHE A 103 1.56 3.92 22.62
N LEU A 104 1.06 2.71 22.36
CA LEU A 104 0.56 2.38 21.02
C LEU A 104 -0.93 2.64 20.73
N ASN A 105 -1.85 2.67 21.70
CA ASN A 105 -3.30 2.71 21.38
C ASN A 105 -4.12 3.64 22.30
N THR A 106 -3.97 4.96 22.17
CA THR A 106 -5.02 5.90 22.62
C THR A 106 -5.72 6.49 21.41
N ILE A 107 -7.03 6.72 21.52
CA ILE A 107 -7.87 7.32 20.46
C ILE A 107 -7.27 8.62 19.90
N SER A 108 -6.66 9.43 20.77
CA SER A 108 -6.01 10.69 20.40
C SER A 108 -4.72 10.48 19.61
N ASN A 109 -3.96 9.41 19.89
CA ASN A 109 -2.72 9.10 19.18
C ASN A 109 -3.05 8.62 17.76
N SER A 110 -3.98 7.66 17.59
CA SER A 110 -4.39 7.16 16.27
C SER A 110 -4.79 8.29 15.31
N ARG A 111 -5.48 9.33 15.82
CA ARG A 111 -5.86 10.52 15.03
C ARG A 111 -4.65 11.35 14.59
N SER A 112 -3.76 11.70 15.54
CA SER A 112 -2.54 12.49 15.26
C SER A 112 -1.59 11.78 14.30
N ASN A 113 -1.65 10.46 14.30
CA ASN A 113 -0.78 9.58 13.51
C ASN A 113 -1.22 9.52 12.05
N ILE A 114 -2.52 9.37 11.79
CA ILE A 114 -3.07 9.38 10.43
C ILE A 114 -2.79 10.72 9.75
N SER A 115 -2.98 11.85 10.43
CA SER A 115 -2.76 13.17 9.82
C SER A 115 -1.28 13.44 9.52
N ALA A 116 -0.38 13.11 10.46
CA ALA A 116 1.04 13.44 10.34
C ALA A 116 1.74 12.77 9.14
N HIS A 117 1.25 11.63 8.66
CA HIS A 117 1.81 10.99 7.46
C HIS A 117 1.40 11.69 6.16
N TYR A 118 0.10 12.00 6.04
CA TYR A 118 -0.44 12.58 4.81
C TYR A 118 -0.17 14.07 4.70
N ASP A 119 0.27 14.69 5.81
CA ASP A 119 0.71 16.09 5.85
C ASP A 119 2.22 16.26 5.54
N ILE A 120 2.87 15.27 4.88
CA ILE A 120 4.29 15.36 4.49
C ILE A 120 4.46 16.28 3.27
N SER A 121 3.99 15.87 2.09
CA SER A 121 4.09 16.69 0.88
C SER A 121 3.23 16.11 -0.25
N ASN A 122 2.27 16.89 -0.73
CA ASN A 122 1.44 16.50 -1.88
C ASN A 122 2.28 16.36 -3.16
N ALA A 123 3.31 17.20 -3.35
CA ALA A 123 4.20 17.13 -4.50
C ALA A 123 5.06 15.86 -4.49
N MET A 124 5.50 15.43 -3.30
CA MET A 124 6.20 14.16 -3.10
C MET A 124 5.31 12.96 -3.50
N PHE A 125 4.06 12.93 -3.02
CA PHE A 125 3.10 11.88 -3.40
C PHE A 125 2.79 11.90 -4.90
N ALA A 126 2.62 13.08 -5.50
CA ALA A 126 2.40 13.22 -6.94
C ALA A 126 3.57 12.71 -7.79
N GLY A 127 4.79 12.69 -7.24
CA GLY A 127 5.97 12.18 -7.93
C GLY A 127 5.94 10.66 -8.19
N PHE A 128 5.25 9.87 -7.37
CA PHE A 128 5.23 8.41 -7.53
C PHE A 128 3.85 7.77 -7.64
N LEU A 129 2.78 8.47 -7.27
CA LEU A 129 1.42 8.01 -7.51
C LEU A 129 1.03 8.23 -8.98
N SER A 130 -0.07 7.60 -9.39
CA SER A 130 -0.74 7.92 -10.66
C SER A 130 -1.50 9.25 -10.56
N LYS A 131 -1.91 9.82 -11.70
CA LYS A 131 -2.59 11.14 -11.76
C LYS A 131 -3.88 11.26 -10.94
N ASP A 132 -4.48 10.14 -10.54
CA ASP A 132 -5.63 10.11 -9.64
C ASP A 132 -5.24 10.25 -8.16
N MET A 133 -3.95 10.30 -7.81
CA MET A 133 -3.43 10.41 -6.43
C MET A 133 -4.05 9.36 -5.50
N THR A 134 -4.15 8.11 -5.95
CA THR A 134 -4.66 7.01 -5.10
C THR A 134 -3.50 6.28 -4.44
N TYR A 135 -3.44 6.38 -3.12
CA TYR A 135 -2.49 5.62 -2.28
C TYR A 135 -3.20 4.42 -1.63
N SER A 136 -3.56 3.45 -2.46
CA SER A 136 -4.11 2.14 -2.08
C SER A 136 -3.91 1.15 -3.24
N CYS A 137 -4.19 -0.13 -3.02
CA CYS A 137 -4.04 -1.18 -4.03
C CYS A 137 -4.82 -0.89 -5.33
N GLY A 138 -4.18 -1.04 -6.49
CA GLY A 138 -4.85 -1.05 -7.80
C GLY A 138 -5.27 -2.46 -8.25
N ILE A 139 -6.14 -2.57 -9.25
CA ILE A 139 -6.53 -3.86 -9.88
C ILE A 139 -5.99 -3.92 -11.32
N PHE A 140 -4.93 -4.68 -11.53
CA PHE A 140 -4.31 -4.90 -12.84
C PHE A 140 -5.00 -5.98 -13.68
N ALA A 141 -4.95 -5.85 -15.00
CA ALA A 141 -5.40 -6.89 -15.93
C ALA A 141 -4.45 -8.10 -15.97
N ASP A 142 -3.13 -7.86 -15.82
CA ASP A 142 -2.09 -8.88 -15.69
C ASP A 142 -1.26 -8.58 -14.45
N LEU A 143 -1.07 -9.57 -13.57
CA LEU A 143 -0.39 -9.40 -12.28
C LEU A 143 1.12 -9.18 -12.44
N ASP A 144 1.72 -9.74 -13.48
CA ASP A 144 3.17 -9.68 -13.73
C ASP A 144 3.48 -9.09 -15.11
N GLY A 145 2.57 -8.25 -15.63
CA GLY A 145 2.75 -7.59 -16.93
C GLY A 145 3.99 -6.69 -16.96
N ASP A 146 4.36 -6.12 -15.81
CA ASP A 146 5.57 -5.34 -15.60
C ASP A 146 6.85 -6.17 -15.76
N LEU A 147 6.87 -7.39 -15.20
CA LEU A 147 8.04 -8.28 -15.25
C LEU A 147 8.27 -8.93 -16.63
N LYS A 148 7.21 -9.05 -17.44
CA LYS A 148 7.29 -9.68 -18.78
C LYS A 148 7.91 -8.77 -19.83
N LYS A 149 7.78 -7.44 -19.69
CA LYS A 149 8.27 -6.48 -20.68
C LYS A 149 9.81 -6.52 -20.78
N ASP A 150 10.49 -6.67 -19.65
CA ASP A 150 11.96 -6.72 -19.58
C ASP A 150 12.57 -7.95 -20.28
N CYS A 151 11.86 -9.09 -20.28
CA CYS A 151 12.33 -10.32 -20.94
C CYS A 151 12.27 -10.26 -22.47
N SER A 152 11.53 -9.31 -23.06
CA SER A 152 11.35 -9.21 -24.51
C SER A 152 12.38 -8.30 -25.22
N GLY A 153 13.20 -7.58 -24.45
CA GLY A 153 14.19 -6.62 -24.96
C GLY A 153 15.48 -7.23 -25.50
N GLU A 154 15.83 -8.47 -25.12
CA GLU A 154 17.09 -9.10 -25.54
C GLU A 154 16.97 -10.04 -26.75
N ASP A 155 15.79 -10.61 -27.03
CA ASP A 155 15.63 -11.59 -28.11
C ASP A 155 15.28 -10.99 -29.48
N SER A 156 14.80 -9.74 -29.55
CA SER A 156 14.48 -9.09 -30.83
C SER A 156 15.71 -8.62 -31.63
N LYS A 157 16.93 -8.72 -31.09
CA LYS A 157 18.17 -8.36 -31.79
C LYS A 157 18.93 -9.55 -32.41
N ARG A 158 18.44 -10.79 -32.28
CA ARG A 158 19.17 -11.99 -32.76
C ARG A 158 18.55 -12.75 -33.94
N LEU A 159 17.45 -12.28 -34.52
CA LEU A 159 16.81 -12.93 -35.67
C LEU A 159 16.69 -12.00 -36.89
N VAL A 160 17.79 -11.32 -37.26
CA VAL A 160 17.95 -10.79 -38.62
C VAL A 160 19.38 -11.05 -39.08
N GLN A 161 19.70 -12.31 -39.41
CA GLN A 161 20.80 -12.65 -40.31
C GLN A 161 20.70 -14.12 -40.73
N SER A 162 20.05 -14.38 -41.87
CA SER A 162 20.55 -15.27 -42.93
C SER A 162 19.44 -15.58 -43.96
N SER A 163 19.51 -14.99 -45.16
CA SER A 163 19.56 -15.72 -46.44
C SER A 163 19.34 -14.79 -47.66
N PRO A 164 19.87 -15.14 -48.85
CA PRO A 164 20.31 -14.17 -49.84
C PRO A 164 19.33 -13.89 -50.99
N SER A 165 19.50 -12.68 -51.54
CA SER A 165 19.18 -12.16 -52.88
C SER A 165 18.42 -13.04 -53.89
N THR A 166 17.35 -12.46 -54.45
CA THR A 166 17.12 -12.48 -55.91
C THR A 166 16.33 -11.24 -56.35
N SER A 167 16.83 -10.60 -57.41
CA SER A 167 16.33 -9.38 -58.04
C SER A 167 15.14 -9.63 -58.98
N SER A 168 14.15 -8.73 -59.03
CA SER A 168 13.90 -7.88 -60.22
C SER A 168 12.60 -7.03 -60.18
N LYS A 169 12.78 -5.76 -60.58
CA LYS A 169 11.93 -4.86 -61.38
C LYS A 169 10.62 -4.24 -60.83
N SER A 170 10.77 -2.95 -60.48
CA SER A 170 10.06 -1.74 -60.96
C SER A 170 8.53 -1.71 -61.09
N SER A 171 7.89 -0.77 -60.39
CA SER A 171 7.06 0.28 -61.02
C SER A 171 6.74 1.40 -60.02
N SER A 172 6.43 2.56 -60.58
CA SER A 172 6.57 3.92 -60.06
C SER A 172 5.33 4.51 -59.39
N GLY A 173 5.57 5.42 -58.42
CA GLY A 173 4.85 6.69 -58.33
C GLY A 173 3.71 6.79 -57.31
N SER A 174 3.95 7.53 -56.21
CA SER A 174 3.10 8.62 -55.73
C SER A 174 3.59 9.08 -54.35
N SER A 175 4.23 10.25 -54.32
CA SER A 175 4.66 10.95 -53.10
C SER A 175 3.47 11.70 -52.51
N THR A 176 2.99 11.27 -51.34
CA THR A 176 2.12 12.06 -50.46
C THR A 176 2.92 12.37 -49.19
N PRO A 177 2.97 13.64 -48.73
CA PRO A 177 3.82 14.01 -47.60
C PRO A 177 3.32 13.37 -46.30
N ALA A 178 4.29 12.93 -45.50
CA ALA A 178 4.13 12.25 -44.23
C ALA A 178 3.16 12.99 -43.30
N LYS A 179 2.10 12.30 -42.89
CA LYS A 179 1.42 12.61 -41.63
C LYS A 179 2.43 12.33 -40.52
N ILE A 180 2.75 13.37 -39.77
CA ILE A 180 3.38 13.30 -38.46
C ILE A 180 2.44 12.44 -37.60
N GLN A 181 2.84 11.20 -37.32
CA GLN A 181 2.36 10.42 -36.17
C GLN A 181 2.72 11.29 -34.95
N GLY A 182 1.78 11.85 -34.21
CA GLY A 182 0.76 11.12 -33.47
C GLY A 182 1.47 10.60 -32.23
N ASP A 183 1.58 11.46 -31.21
CA ASP A 183 2.11 11.12 -29.91
C ASP A 183 1.32 9.91 -29.37
N ASP A 184 1.92 8.73 -29.39
CA ASP A 184 1.41 7.58 -28.64
C ASP A 184 1.58 7.95 -27.15
N GLU A 185 0.55 8.56 -26.55
CA GLU A 185 0.49 8.74 -25.09
C GLU A 185 0.68 7.36 -24.46
N GLU A 186 1.84 7.16 -23.84
CA GLU A 186 2.17 5.94 -23.12
C GLU A 186 1.10 5.69 -22.06
N VAL A 187 0.34 4.59 -22.22
CA VAL A 187 -0.78 4.28 -21.33
C VAL A 187 -0.24 4.04 -19.91
N ASP A 188 -0.63 4.89 -18.97
CA ASP A 188 -0.31 4.70 -17.55
C ASP A 188 -1.08 3.50 -16.99
N GLU A 189 -0.44 2.33 -16.96
CA GLU A 189 -1.04 1.09 -16.45
C GLU A 189 -1.39 1.14 -14.96
N LEU A 190 -0.68 1.94 -14.15
CA LEU A 190 -0.99 2.12 -12.73
C LEU A 190 -2.29 2.92 -12.60
N TYR A 191 -2.44 4.00 -13.36
CA TYR A 191 -3.68 4.77 -13.40
C TYR A 191 -4.87 3.90 -13.81
N GLU A 192 -4.74 3.13 -14.89
CA GLU A 192 -5.80 2.22 -15.34
C GLU A 192 -6.13 1.14 -14.29
N ALA A 193 -5.12 0.67 -13.55
CA ALA A 193 -5.34 -0.26 -12.44
C ALA A 193 -6.10 0.40 -11.28
N GLN A 194 -5.79 1.66 -10.95
CA GLN A 194 -6.52 2.40 -9.94
C GLN A 194 -7.97 2.66 -10.35
N ILE A 195 -8.20 3.14 -11.58
CA ILE A 195 -9.57 3.36 -12.09
C ILE A 195 -10.37 2.06 -12.09
N ARG A 196 -9.79 0.94 -12.53
CA ARG A 196 -10.46 -0.37 -12.48
C ARG A 196 -10.83 -0.78 -11.06
N LYS A 197 -9.97 -0.48 -10.07
CA LYS A 197 -10.27 -0.70 -8.66
C LYS A 197 -11.42 0.16 -8.17
N LEU A 198 -11.41 1.46 -8.47
CA LEU A 198 -12.49 2.38 -8.10
C LEU A 198 -13.83 1.92 -8.69
N ASP A 199 -13.85 1.57 -9.98
CA ASP A 199 -15.05 1.05 -10.66
C ASP A 199 -15.53 -0.28 -10.08
N HIS A 200 -14.60 -1.16 -9.69
CA HIS A 200 -14.93 -2.41 -9.02
C HIS A 200 -15.62 -2.17 -7.67
N ILE A 201 -15.15 -1.20 -6.90
CA ILE A 201 -15.80 -0.80 -5.63
C ILE A 201 -17.18 -0.19 -5.91
N ILE A 202 -17.29 0.76 -6.84
CA ILE A 202 -18.55 1.41 -7.23
C ILE A 202 -19.61 0.38 -7.62
N LYS A 203 -19.20 -0.64 -8.39
CA LYS A 203 -20.09 -1.74 -8.76
C LYS A 203 -20.55 -2.55 -7.55
N LYS A 204 -19.65 -2.87 -6.62
CA LYS A 204 -19.97 -3.66 -5.41
C LYS A 204 -20.87 -2.92 -4.42
N VAL A 205 -20.72 -1.60 -4.31
CA VAL A 205 -21.56 -0.79 -3.44
C VAL A 205 -22.93 -0.50 -4.08
N CYS A 206 -23.14 -0.83 -5.36
CA CYS A 206 -24.42 -0.68 -6.07
C CYS A 206 -25.00 0.75 -5.95
N ILE A 207 -24.21 1.79 -6.25
CA ILE A 207 -24.66 3.19 -6.18
C ILE A 207 -25.65 3.49 -7.30
N TRP A 208 -26.78 4.12 -6.97
CA TRP A 208 -27.79 4.55 -7.94
C TRP A 208 -27.89 6.08 -8.04
N PRO A 209 -28.49 6.61 -9.13
CA PRO A 209 -28.75 8.04 -9.24
C PRO A 209 -29.57 8.58 -8.07
N GLY A 210 -29.18 9.75 -7.55
CA GLY A 210 -29.83 10.38 -6.40
C GLY A 210 -29.43 9.84 -5.03
N ASN A 211 -28.58 8.80 -4.95
CA ASN A 211 -28.10 8.30 -3.67
C ASN A 211 -27.16 9.30 -2.99
N ARG A 212 -27.27 9.36 -1.66
CA ARG A 212 -26.29 10.02 -0.80
C ARG A 212 -25.25 9.00 -0.34
N VAL A 213 -23.98 9.29 -0.62
CA VAL A 213 -22.85 8.38 -0.35
C VAL A 213 -21.97 8.96 0.74
N LEU A 214 -21.62 8.16 1.73
CA LEU A 214 -20.59 8.47 2.73
C LEU A 214 -19.28 7.80 2.32
N GLU A 215 -18.21 8.59 2.25
CA GLU A 215 -16.85 8.07 2.14
C GLU A 215 -16.07 8.37 3.42
N ILE A 216 -15.47 7.34 4.02
CA ILE A 216 -14.59 7.49 5.19
C ILE A 216 -13.15 7.20 4.77
N GLY A 217 -12.33 8.25 4.77
CA GLY A 217 -10.96 8.24 4.27
C GLY A 217 -10.89 8.81 2.85
N SER A 218 -11.05 10.12 2.70
CA SER A 218 -11.11 10.80 1.39
C SER A 218 -9.87 10.58 0.51
N GLY A 219 -8.70 10.35 1.13
CA GLY A 219 -7.42 10.52 0.46
C GLY A 219 -7.37 11.89 -0.20
N TRP A 220 -7.04 11.94 -1.50
CA TRP A 220 -7.10 13.16 -2.30
C TRP A 220 -8.37 13.28 -3.17
N GLY A 221 -9.43 12.55 -2.83
CA GLY A 221 -10.75 12.67 -3.45
C GLY A 221 -11.00 11.79 -4.68
N SER A 222 -10.11 10.84 -5.01
CA SER A 222 -10.19 10.04 -6.24
C SER A 222 -11.48 9.21 -6.33
N MET A 223 -11.87 8.56 -5.25
CA MET A 223 -13.10 7.76 -5.18
C MET A 223 -14.35 8.63 -5.27
N ALA A 224 -14.45 9.71 -4.48
CA ALA A 224 -15.57 10.66 -4.55
C ALA A 224 -15.75 11.25 -5.96
N ILE A 225 -14.66 11.70 -6.58
CA ILE A 225 -14.66 12.21 -7.96
C ILE A 225 -15.16 11.12 -8.92
N ARG A 226 -14.63 9.89 -8.81
CA ARG A 226 -15.02 8.80 -9.70
C ARG A 226 -16.50 8.42 -9.54
N ILE A 227 -17.02 8.37 -8.31
CA ILE A 227 -18.45 8.12 -8.03
C ILE A 227 -19.31 9.20 -8.70
N ALA A 228 -18.98 10.48 -8.52
CA ALA A 228 -19.78 11.57 -9.05
C ALA A 228 -19.75 11.63 -10.59
N GLN A 229 -18.63 11.27 -11.21
CA GLN A 229 -18.48 11.19 -12.67
C GLN A 229 -19.24 10.01 -13.28
N THR A 230 -19.30 8.88 -12.58
CA THR A 230 -19.88 7.64 -13.11
C THR A 230 -21.38 7.53 -12.88
N VAL A 231 -21.88 8.02 -11.74
CA VAL A 231 -23.31 7.93 -11.39
C VAL A 231 -23.90 9.34 -11.25
N PRO A 232 -24.85 9.75 -12.10
CA PRO A 232 -25.41 11.11 -12.07
C PRO A 232 -26.30 11.34 -10.85
N GLY A 233 -26.36 12.60 -10.37
CA GLY A 233 -27.25 13.00 -9.28
C GLY A 233 -26.89 12.48 -7.89
N THR A 234 -25.76 11.77 -7.73
CA THR A 234 -25.25 11.40 -6.40
C THR A 234 -24.68 12.61 -5.67
N THR A 235 -24.86 12.62 -4.35
CA THR A 235 -24.23 13.57 -3.43
C THR A 235 -23.29 12.80 -2.52
N ILE A 236 -22.05 13.26 -2.38
CA ILE A 236 -21.00 12.57 -1.63
C ILE A 236 -20.53 13.46 -0.49
N ASP A 237 -20.59 12.93 0.74
CA ASP A 237 -19.89 13.48 1.88
C ASP A 237 -18.66 12.59 2.13
N THR A 238 -17.47 13.17 2.03
CA THR A 238 -16.20 12.45 2.22
C THR A 238 -15.44 13.05 3.40
N ILE A 239 -14.91 12.20 4.27
CA ILE A 239 -14.24 12.62 5.52
C ILE A 239 -12.74 12.30 5.46
N THR A 240 -11.91 13.26 5.87
CA THR A 240 -10.48 13.08 6.15
C THR A 240 -10.06 13.75 7.46
N LEU A 241 -8.92 13.31 8.00
CA LEU A 241 -8.23 13.92 9.14
C LEU A 241 -7.03 14.80 8.72
N SER A 242 -6.62 14.74 7.46
CA SER A 242 -5.48 15.52 6.94
C SER A 242 -5.95 16.80 6.27
N SER A 243 -5.36 17.91 6.69
CA SER A 243 -5.65 19.23 6.12
C SER A 243 -5.06 19.39 4.71
N GLN A 244 -3.90 18.77 4.45
CA GLN A 244 -3.30 18.76 3.11
C GLN A 244 -4.12 17.93 2.12
N GLN A 245 -4.65 16.79 2.55
CA GLN A 245 -5.58 15.98 1.77
C GLN A 245 -6.86 16.74 1.45
N LEU A 246 -7.46 17.42 2.44
CA LEU A 246 -8.65 18.23 2.21
C LEU A 246 -8.41 19.28 1.13
N THR A 247 -7.33 20.05 1.29
CA THR A 247 -7.02 21.18 0.38
C THR A 247 -6.90 20.70 -1.07
N LEU A 248 -6.06 19.68 -1.31
CA LEU A 248 -5.87 19.16 -2.66
C LEU A 248 -7.10 18.38 -3.18
N ALA A 249 -7.87 17.72 -2.31
CA ALA A 249 -9.13 17.09 -2.72
C ALA A 249 -10.13 18.13 -3.22
N GLU A 250 -10.32 19.24 -2.50
CA GLU A 250 -11.20 20.33 -2.90
C GLU A 250 -10.77 20.97 -4.23
N GLU A 251 -9.49 21.22 -4.41
CA GLU A 251 -8.94 21.72 -5.68
C GLU A 251 -9.24 20.79 -6.84
N ARG A 252 -9.04 19.47 -6.65
CA ARG A 252 -9.30 18.46 -7.69
C ARG A 252 -10.79 18.32 -7.99
N ILE A 253 -11.64 18.39 -6.96
CA ILE A 253 -13.11 18.36 -7.09
C ILE A 253 -13.59 19.59 -7.86
N ALA A 254 -13.05 20.77 -7.55
CA ALA A 254 -13.38 22.01 -8.24
C ALA A 254 -12.91 21.98 -9.71
N ALA A 255 -11.69 21.49 -9.96
CA ALA A 255 -11.17 21.29 -11.32
C ALA A 255 -12.03 20.30 -12.14
N ALA A 256 -12.63 19.31 -11.49
CA ALA A 256 -13.57 18.38 -12.13
C ALA A 256 -15.00 18.95 -12.29
N GLY A 257 -15.30 20.13 -11.73
CA GLY A 257 -16.61 20.76 -11.79
C GLY A 257 -17.69 20.07 -10.94
N LEU A 258 -17.28 19.45 -9.82
CA LEU A 258 -18.15 18.59 -8.99
C LEU A 258 -18.39 19.14 -7.57
N SER A 259 -18.02 20.39 -7.31
CA SER A 259 -18.14 21.03 -6.00
C SER A 259 -19.58 21.18 -5.49
N ASP A 260 -20.57 21.10 -6.38
CA ASP A 260 -21.99 21.09 -6.04
C ASP A 260 -22.46 19.72 -5.49
N ARG A 261 -21.70 18.66 -5.78
CA ARG A 261 -22.06 17.27 -5.47
C ARG A 261 -21.17 16.61 -4.43
N ILE A 262 -19.92 17.06 -4.28
CA ILE A 262 -18.95 16.48 -3.36
C ILE A 262 -18.62 17.50 -2.28
N ARG A 263 -18.71 17.07 -1.01
CA ARG A 263 -18.31 17.85 0.16
C ARG A 263 -17.22 17.10 0.91
N VAL A 264 -16.07 17.76 1.08
CA VAL A 264 -14.95 17.24 1.86
C VAL A 264 -15.03 17.80 3.27
N HIS A 265 -14.93 16.94 4.27
CA HIS A 265 -15.04 17.31 5.67
C HIS A 265 -13.76 16.96 6.42
N LEU A 266 -13.14 17.96 7.06
CA LEU A 266 -12.04 17.75 7.99
C LEU A 266 -12.60 17.43 9.37
N MET A 267 -12.87 16.14 9.62
CA MET A 267 -13.43 15.69 10.88
C MET A 267 -13.03 14.24 11.18
N ASP A 268 -13.23 13.85 12.43
CA ASP A 268 -13.16 12.44 12.80
C ASP A 268 -14.50 11.76 12.47
N TYR A 269 -14.47 10.58 11.85
CA TYR A 269 -15.70 9.83 11.55
C TYR A 269 -16.51 9.49 12.82
N ARG A 270 -15.86 9.46 13.99
CA ARG A 270 -16.52 9.22 15.28
C ARG A 270 -17.42 10.39 15.68
N ASP A 271 -17.03 11.60 15.29
CA ASP A 271 -17.67 12.87 15.61
C ASP A 271 -18.63 13.35 14.51
N MET A 272 -19.10 12.43 13.65
CA MET A 272 -20.10 12.75 12.61
C MET A 272 -21.36 13.43 13.21
N PRO A 273 -21.87 14.50 12.58
CA PRO A 273 -23.01 15.27 13.08
C PRO A 273 -24.27 14.43 13.29
N ALA A 274 -25.08 14.75 14.30
CA ALA A 274 -26.25 13.93 14.67
C ALA A 274 -27.25 13.76 13.52
N GLU A 275 -27.36 14.73 12.61
CA GLU A 275 -28.20 14.67 11.41
C GLU A 275 -27.77 13.62 10.38
N TRP A 276 -26.60 12.99 10.57
CA TRP A 276 -26.10 11.91 9.71
C TRP A 276 -26.55 10.52 10.14
N GLU A 277 -27.24 10.42 11.27
CA GLU A 277 -27.90 9.19 11.70
C GLU A 277 -28.86 8.70 10.61
N HIS A 278 -28.62 7.50 10.10
CA HIS A 278 -29.40 6.85 9.05
C HIS A 278 -29.59 7.71 7.78
N ALA A 279 -28.63 8.56 7.45
CA ALA A 279 -28.76 9.52 6.36
C ALA A 279 -28.23 9.01 5.01
N PHE A 280 -27.37 7.98 5.01
CA PHE A 280 -26.64 7.55 3.82
C PHE A 280 -27.21 6.28 3.19
N ASP A 281 -27.35 6.31 1.87
CA ASP A 281 -27.77 5.14 1.08
C ASP A 281 -26.61 4.16 0.89
N ARG A 282 -25.40 4.70 0.76
CA ARG A 282 -24.19 3.96 0.39
C ARG A 282 -23.01 4.40 1.22
N LEU A 283 -22.11 3.46 1.50
CA LEU A 283 -20.89 3.75 2.24
C LEU A 283 -19.67 3.11 1.58
N VAL A 284 -18.58 3.86 1.52
CA VAL A 284 -17.29 3.39 1.03
C VAL A 284 -16.22 3.74 2.06
N SER A 285 -15.33 2.80 2.36
CA SER A 285 -14.11 3.10 3.11
C SER A 285 -12.96 2.22 2.62
N VAL A 286 -11.88 2.86 2.20
CA VAL A 286 -10.74 2.18 1.55
C VAL A 286 -9.51 2.33 2.43
N GLU A 287 -8.95 1.19 2.86
CA GLU A 287 -7.67 1.11 3.60
C GLU A 287 -7.57 2.09 4.78
N MET A 288 -8.68 2.26 5.50
CA MET A 288 -8.78 3.12 6.68
C MET A 288 -8.76 2.33 7.99
N ILE A 289 -9.34 1.12 7.98
CA ILE A 289 -9.56 0.30 9.19
C ILE A 289 -8.25 -0.12 9.88
N GLU A 290 -7.17 -0.15 9.12
CA GLU A 290 -5.80 -0.41 9.55
C GLU A 290 -5.38 0.59 10.62
N ALA A 291 -5.86 1.83 10.56
CA ALA A 291 -5.51 2.88 11.50
C ALA A 291 -6.47 3.02 12.69
N VAL A 292 -7.56 2.25 12.73
CA VAL A 292 -8.58 2.31 13.80
C VAL A 292 -8.07 1.67 15.10
N GLY A 293 -7.25 0.64 14.99
CA GLY A 293 -6.80 -0.16 16.13
C GLY A 293 -7.80 -1.25 16.52
N ARG A 294 -7.27 -2.40 16.99
CA ARG A 294 -8.03 -3.64 17.22
C ARG A 294 -9.26 -3.44 18.10
N GLU A 295 -9.11 -2.71 19.21
CA GLU A 295 -10.16 -2.55 20.22
C GLU A 295 -11.35 -1.72 19.70
N PHE A 296 -11.12 -0.88 18.69
CA PHE A 296 -12.10 0.08 18.20
C PHE A 296 -12.78 -0.35 16.89
N ILE A 297 -12.32 -1.42 16.24
CA ILE A 297 -12.93 -1.93 15.00
C ILE A 297 -14.43 -2.26 15.16
N PRO A 298 -14.90 -2.90 16.25
CA PRO A 298 -16.35 -3.08 16.45
C PRO A 298 -17.10 -1.74 16.57
N ALA A 299 -16.53 -0.75 17.23
CA ALA A 299 -17.12 0.59 17.35
C ALA A 299 -17.12 1.34 16.01
N TYR A 300 -16.11 1.11 15.18
CA TYR A 300 -16.09 1.59 13.79
C TYR A 300 -17.28 1.06 13.00
N PHE A 301 -17.51 -0.25 13.00
CA PHE A 301 -18.69 -0.84 12.35
C PHE A 301 -20.02 -0.38 12.95
N ALA A 302 -20.08 -0.15 14.26
CA ALA A 302 -21.26 0.44 14.90
C ALA A 302 -21.55 1.85 14.37
N LYS A 303 -20.50 2.65 14.10
CA LYS A 303 -20.66 3.98 13.50
C LYS A 303 -21.07 3.91 12.03
N LEU A 304 -20.60 2.91 11.28
CA LEU A 304 -21.07 2.67 9.90
C LEU A 304 -22.56 2.30 9.88
N ASP A 305 -22.95 1.38 10.74
CA ASP A 305 -24.34 0.96 10.92
C ASP A 305 -25.24 2.13 11.32
N TRP A 306 -24.75 3.02 12.19
CA TRP A 306 -25.45 4.23 12.61
C TRP A 306 -25.66 5.21 11.44
N ALA A 307 -24.66 5.41 10.58
CA ALA A 307 -24.73 6.36 9.46
C ALA A 307 -25.61 5.85 8.29
N LEU A 308 -25.61 4.54 8.05
CA LEU A 308 -26.36 3.92 6.96
C LEU A 308 -27.86 3.90 7.26
N LYS A 309 -28.67 4.20 6.24
CA LYS A 309 -30.13 4.02 6.25
C LYS A 309 -30.50 2.60 6.71
N LEU A 310 -31.63 2.47 7.38
CA LEU A 310 -32.12 1.19 7.90
C LEU A 310 -32.63 0.26 6.80
N GLN A 311 -32.95 0.80 5.62
CA GLN A 311 -33.49 0.06 4.49
C GLN A 311 -32.63 0.30 3.26
N ASN A 312 -32.47 -0.74 2.45
CA ASN A 312 -31.85 -0.69 1.13
C ASN A 312 -30.47 0.00 1.08
N ALA A 313 -29.70 -0.13 2.16
CA ALA A 313 -28.38 0.46 2.28
C ALA A 313 -27.29 -0.60 2.06
N CYS A 314 -26.21 -0.20 1.40
CA CYS A 314 -25.07 -1.05 1.07
C CYS A 314 -23.77 -0.34 1.42
N GLY A 315 -22.78 -1.10 1.90
CA GLY A 315 -21.45 -0.58 2.19
C GLY A 315 -20.36 -1.47 1.62
N VAL A 316 -19.22 -0.87 1.29
CA VAL A 316 -18.00 -1.56 0.91
C VAL A 316 -16.85 -1.06 1.76
N ILE A 317 -16.08 -2.00 2.31
CA ILE A 317 -14.79 -1.73 2.92
C ILE A 317 -13.68 -2.45 2.16
N GLN A 318 -12.53 -1.81 2.00
CA GLN A 318 -11.28 -2.44 1.58
C GLN A 318 -10.30 -2.43 2.74
N SER A 319 -9.62 -3.54 2.98
CA SER A 319 -8.63 -3.65 4.06
C SER A 319 -7.54 -4.67 3.77
N ILE A 320 -6.31 -4.28 4.07
CA ILE A 320 -5.16 -5.15 4.23
C ILE A 320 -5.38 -6.06 5.43
N THR A 321 -5.15 -7.34 5.20
CA THR A 321 -5.41 -8.42 6.15
C THR A 321 -4.20 -9.32 6.32
N ILE A 322 -4.15 -10.01 7.45
CA ILE A 322 -3.15 -11.04 7.73
C ILE A 322 -3.81 -12.43 7.84
N PRO A 323 -3.15 -13.51 7.37
CA PRO A 323 -3.66 -14.87 7.56
C PRO A 323 -3.80 -15.24 9.05
N GLU A 324 -4.83 -16.02 9.35
CA GLU A 324 -5.24 -16.43 10.68
C GLU A 324 -4.12 -17.12 11.46
N ALA A 325 -3.36 -17.99 10.78
CA ALA A 325 -2.24 -18.71 11.38
C ALA A 325 -1.11 -17.79 11.91
N ARG A 326 -1.03 -16.54 11.41
CA ARG A 326 -0.03 -15.56 11.84
C ARG A 326 -0.53 -14.62 12.92
N PHE A 327 -1.85 -14.53 13.11
CA PHE A 327 -2.48 -13.49 13.92
C PHE A 327 -1.99 -13.48 15.37
N GLU A 328 -1.95 -14.64 16.03
CA GLU A 328 -1.56 -14.74 17.44
C GLU A 328 -0.09 -14.32 17.68
N ARG A 329 0.77 -14.57 16.70
CA ARG A 329 2.16 -14.12 16.74
C ARG A 329 2.27 -12.61 16.45
N TYR A 330 1.56 -12.13 15.43
CA TYR A 330 1.51 -10.72 15.04
C TYR A 330 1.07 -9.81 16.18
N ILE A 331 0.05 -10.20 16.97
CA ILE A 331 -0.40 -9.38 18.09
C ILE A 331 0.60 -9.33 19.26
N ARG A 332 1.45 -10.36 19.42
CA ARG A 332 2.39 -10.51 20.55
C ARG A 332 3.76 -9.88 20.29
N GLU A 333 4.16 -9.76 19.03
CA GLU A 333 5.44 -9.19 18.61
C GLU A 333 5.24 -7.71 18.21
N VAL A 334 6.26 -6.88 18.46
CA VAL A 334 6.36 -5.54 17.88
C VAL A 334 7.37 -5.68 16.75
N ASP A 335 6.86 -5.81 15.54
CA ASP A 335 7.67 -5.83 14.33
C ASP A 335 8.15 -4.42 13.98
N PHE A 336 9.11 -4.33 13.05
CA PHE A 336 9.56 -3.06 12.49
C PHE A 336 8.39 -2.19 11.99
N ILE A 337 7.32 -2.81 11.44
CA ILE A 337 6.08 -2.12 11.06
C ILE A 337 5.52 -1.36 12.27
N ARG A 338 5.18 -2.04 13.37
CA ARG A 338 4.58 -1.37 14.53
C ARG A 338 5.45 -0.28 15.18
N LYS A 339 6.78 -0.26 14.96
CA LYS A 339 7.69 0.74 15.54
C LYS A 339 8.15 1.85 14.57
N TRP A 340 8.54 1.56 13.33
CA TRP A 340 8.97 2.57 12.34
C TRP A 340 8.03 2.80 11.17
N VAL A 341 7.06 1.91 10.95
CA VAL A 341 5.71 2.37 10.56
C VAL A 341 5.05 3.02 11.80
N SER A 342 5.82 3.86 12.50
CA SER A 342 5.41 5.09 13.19
C SER A 342 4.86 6.15 12.22
N ILE A 343 4.67 5.75 10.96
CA ILE A 343 3.71 6.39 10.07
C ILE A 343 2.25 6.00 10.45
N PHE A 344 2.02 4.83 11.04
CA PHE A 344 0.75 4.42 11.66
C PHE A 344 0.92 3.84 13.08
N PRO A 345 1.38 4.59 14.10
CA PRO A 345 1.40 4.09 15.47
C PRO A 345 -0.05 3.79 15.93
N GLY A 346 -0.26 2.54 16.36
CA GLY A 346 -1.60 1.99 16.64
C GLY A 346 -2.25 1.24 15.47
N GLY A 347 -1.54 1.15 14.35
CA GLY A 347 -1.92 0.38 13.18
C GLY A 347 -2.10 -1.11 13.49
N PHE A 348 -3.18 -1.70 12.99
CA PHE A 348 -3.54 -3.08 13.22
C PHE A 348 -4.09 -3.72 11.95
N LEU A 349 -3.45 -4.78 11.49
CA LEU A 349 -3.92 -5.60 10.39
C LEU A 349 -4.86 -6.69 10.92
N PRO A 350 -6.16 -6.64 10.60
CA PRO A 350 -7.10 -7.67 11.03
C PRO A 350 -6.96 -8.96 10.20
N THR A 351 -7.47 -10.07 10.74
CA THR A 351 -7.77 -11.24 9.90
C THR A 351 -9.12 -11.04 9.22
N LEU A 352 -9.39 -11.79 8.15
CA LEU A 352 -10.70 -11.76 7.51
C LEU A 352 -11.80 -12.19 8.51
N THR A 353 -11.55 -13.25 9.29
CA THR A 353 -12.50 -13.70 10.32
C THR A 353 -12.76 -12.62 11.38
N PHE A 354 -11.73 -11.88 11.80
CA PHE A 354 -11.87 -10.78 12.76
C PHE A 354 -12.67 -9.60 12.17
N LEU A 355 -12.45 -9.25 10.90
CA LEU A 355 -13.25 -8.24 10.20
C LEU A 355 -14.75 -8.60 10.20
N LEU A 356 -15.10 -9.80 9.75
CA LEU A 356 -16.50 -10.21 9.61
C LEU A 356 -17.21 -10.37 10.96
N SER A 357 -16.51 -10.89 11.97
CA SER A 357 -17.04 -10.99 13.34
C SER A 357 -17.21 -9.62 13.98
N SER A 358 -16.30 -8.68 13.74
CA SER A 358 -16.42 -7.31 14.23
C SER A 358 -17.51 -6.52 13.52
N LEU A 359 -17.72 -6.75 12.23
CA LEU A 359 -18.87 -6.22 11.47
C LEU A 359 -20.17 -6.68 12.12
N THR A 360 -20.32 -7.99 12.31
CA THR A 360 -21.49 -8.59 12.95
C THR A 360 -21.72 -8.02 14.36
N ALA A 361 -20.66 -7.92 15.18
CA ALA A 361 -20.76 -7.40 16.54
C ALA A 361 -21.12 -5.90 16.56
N GLY A 362 -20.45 -5.09 15.74
CA GLY A 362 -20.65 -3.64 15.67
C GLY A 362 -22.04 -3.25 15.16
N SER A 363 -22.56 -3.98 14.18
CA SER A 363 -23.91 -3.74 13.65
C SER A 363 -25.02 -4.45 14.42
N ALA A 364 -24.70 -5.17 15.50
CA ALA A 364 -25.63 -6.09 16.19
C ALA A 364 -26.37 -7.04 15.21
N GLY A 365 -25.63 -7.56 14.22
CA GLY A 365 -26.15 -8.47 13.19
C GLY A 365 -27.00 -7.85 12.09
N ARG A 366 -27.20 -6.52 12.06
CA ARG A 366 -28.03 -5.85 11.03
C ARG A 366 -27.35 -5.68 9.67
N LEU A 367 -26.02 -5.75 9.59
CA LEU A 367 -25.29 -5.73 8.35
C LEU A 367 -24.91 -7.15 7.95
N THR A 368 -25.36 -7.58 6.78
CA THR A 368 -25.12 -8.91 6.22
C THR A 368 -24.00 -8.84 5.19
N VAL A 369 -23.03 -9.74 5.28
CA VAL A 369 -21.94 -9.84 4.30
C VAL A 369 -22.51 -10.35 2.98
N ASP A 370 -22.27 -9.60 1.90
CA ASP A 370 -22.74 -9.92 0.56
C ASP A 370 -21.63 -10.59 -0.27
N SER A 371 -20.42 -10.02 -0.27
CA SER A 371 -19.29 -10.60 -0.99
C SER A 371 -17.95 -10.28 -0.34
N VAL A 372 -16.96 -11.14 -0.59
CA VAL A 372 -15.56 -10.94 -0.22
C VAL A 372 -14.70 -11.18 -1.44
N SER A 373 -13.77 -10.28 -1.74
CA SER A 373 -12.86 -10.38 -2.89
C SER A 373 -11.43 -10.07 -2.45
N ASN A 374 -10.49 -10.95 -2.75
CA ASN A 374 -9.08 -10.76 -2.41
C ASN A 374 -8.32 -10.15 -3.60
N ILE A 375 -7.84 -8.92 -3.43
CA ILE A 375 -7.01 -8.20 -4.39
C ILE A 375 -5.53 -8.14 -3.99
N GLY A 376 -5.15 -8.79 -2.89
CA GLY A 376 -3.78 -8.83 -2.37
C GLY A 376 -2.69 -9.07 -3.43
N PRO A 377 -2.84 -10.05 -4.36
CA PRO A 377 -1.84 -10.26 -5.41
C PRO A 377 -1.56 -9.03 -6.28
N HIS A 378 -2.54 -8.15 -6.50
CA HIS A 378 -2.35 -6.92 -7.27
C HIS A 378 -1.58 -5.85 -6.49
N TYR A 379 -1.57 -5.93 -5.16
CA TYR A 379 -0.86 -4.98 -4.31
C TYR A 379 0.65 -5.10 -4.52
N ALA A 380 1.17 -6.33 -4.69
CA ALA A 380 2.59 -6.55 -5.01
C ALA A 380 3.04 -5.70 -6.21
N ARG A 381 2.29 -5.75 -7.31
CA ARG A 381 2.58 -4.94 -8.51
C ARG A 381 2.40 -3.44 -8.25
N THR A 382 1.37 -3.04 -7.49
CA THR A 382 1.16 -1.63 -7.11
C THR A 382 2.41 -1.06 -6.41
N LEU A 383 2.98 -1.81 -5.46
CA LEU A 383 4.16 -1.42 -4.71
C LEU A 383 5.42 -1.33 -5.57
N ARG A 384 5.60 -2.28 -6.50
CA ARG A 384 6.72 -2.23 -7.46
C ARG A 384 6.66 -0.98 -8.33
N GLU A 385 5.48 -0.61 -8.82
CA GLU A 385 5.34 0.59 -9.65
C GLU A 385 5.55 1.88 -8.86
N TRP A 386 5.04 1.96 -7.63
CA TRP A 386 5.32 3.11 -6.75
C TRP A 386 6.81 3.23 -6.46
N ARG A 387 7.47 2.13 -6.12
CA ARG A 387 8.93 2.09 -5.90
C ARG A 387 9.70 2.58 -7.12
N ARG A 388 9.37 2.03 -8.30
CA ARG A 388 10.02 2.38 -9.57
C ARG A 388 9.89 3.88 -9.85
N ARG A 389 8.68 4.43 -9.79
CA ARG A 389 8.43 5.86 -10.01
C ARG A 389 9.09 6.73 -8.95
N PHE A 390 9.04 6.33 -7.69
CA PHE A 390 9.69 7.05 -6.60
C PHE A 390 11.19 7.19 -6.82
N LEU A 391 11.87 6.09 -7.20
CA LEU A 391 13.30 6.11 -7.49
C LEU A 391 13.64 6.95 -8.72
N GLU A 392 12.86 6.84 -9.79
CA GLU A 392 13.04 7.61 -11.03
C GLU A 392 12.82 9.11 -10.82
N GLN A 393 11.83 9.49 -10.03
CA GLN A 393 11.44 10.89 -9.79
C GLN A 393 12.09 11.49 -8.54
N PHE A 394 12.94 10.74 -7.84
CA PHE A 394 13.49 11.17 -6.55
C PHE A 394 14.26 12.48 -6.66
N GLU A 395 15.28 12.50 -7.53
CA GLU A 395 16.18 13.66 -7.68
C GLU A 395 15.50 14.82 -8.43
N GLY A 396 14.54 14.52 -9.30
CA GLY A 396 13.91 15.50 -10.18
C GLY A 396 12.72 16.25 -9.58
N VAL A 397 11.92 15.56 -8.75
CA VAL A 397 10.63 16.09 -8.24
C VAL A 397 10.59 16.03 -6.73
N ILE A 398 10.88 14.87 -6.15
CA ILE A 398 10.64 14.61 -4.72
C ILE A 398 11.64 15.35 -3.84
N GLU A 399 12.94 15.26 -4.12
CA GLU A 399 13.99 15.94 -3.35
C GLU A 399 13.80 17.47 -3.37
N PRO A 400 13.58 18.13 -4.52
CA PRO A 400 13.26 19.56 -4.56
C PRO A 400 12.02 19.93 -3.74
N ALA A 401 10.92 19.16 -3.87
CA ALA A 401 9.68 19.42 -3.13
C ALA A 401 9.87 19.33 -1.62
N LEU A 402 10.60 18.32 -1.15
CA LEU A 402 10.91 18.16 0.28
C LEU A 402 11.79 19.29 0.81
N MET A 403 12.76 19.76 0.02
CA MET A 403 13.60 20.89 0.40
C MET A 403 12.82 22.21 0.48
N GLU A 404 11.81 22.39 -0.38
CA GLU A 404 10.96 23.57 -0.39
C GLU A 404 9.96 23.58 0.77
N GLU A 405 9.32 22.44 1.03
CA GLU A 405 8.25 22.32 2.02
C GLU A 405 8.76 22.16 3.47
N HIS A 406 9.96 21.61 3.68
CA HIS A 406 10.54 21.35 5.01
C HIS A 406 11.93 21.98 5.22
N PRO A 407 12.08 23.30 5.07
CA PRO A 407 13.38 23.96 5.20
C PRO A 407 13.98 23.84 6.62
N GLU A 408 13.16 23.73 7.66
CA GLU A 408 13.61 23.55 9.05
C GLU A 408 14.29 22.20 9.34
N VAL A 409 13.95 21.14 8.61
CA VAL A 409 14.47 19.79 8.85
C VAL A 409 15.81 19.57 8.12
N MET A 410 16.02 20.28 7.01
CA MET A 410 17.19 20.12 6.14
C MET A 410 18.50 20.68 6.72
N GLY A 411 18.52 21.10 7.99
CA GLY A 411 19.72 21.58 8.66
C GLY A 411 20.24 22.91 8.11
N SER A 412 21.35 23.39 8.68
CA SER A 412 21.90 24.73 8.37
C SER A 412 22.94 24.71 7.23
N SER A 413 23.41 23.53 6.84
CA SER A 413 24.43 23.34 5.82
C SER A 413 23.98 22.37 4.73
N ALA A 414 24.44 22.59 3.49
CA ALA A 414 24.12 21.72 2.34
C ALA A 414 24.52 20.25 2.54
N LYS A 415 25.49 19.98 3.41
CA LYS A 415 25.93 18.62 3.74
C LYS A 415 24.99 17.91 4.71
N GLU A 416 24.40 18.65 5.64
CA GLU A 416 23.37 18.13 6.57
C GLU A 416 22.07 17.86 5.82
N ALA A 417 21.63 18.81 4.98
CA ALA A 417 20.46 18.65 4.11
C ALA A 417 20.55 17.37 3.27
N ARG A 418 21.69 17.17 2.60
CA ARG A 418 21.91 15.98 1.77
C ARG A 418 21.91 14.68 2.58
N LYS A 419 22.35 14.72 3.83
CA LYS A 419 22.33 13.55 4.72
C LYS A 419 20.90 13.23 5.17
N GLU A 420 20.11 14.24 5.53
CA GLU A 420 18.70 14.04 5.92
C GLU A 420 17.85 13.58 4.72
N VAL A 421 18.08 14.13 3.53
CA VAL A 421 17.46 13.65 2.29
C VAL A 421 17.85 12.21 1.99
N GLU A 422 19.12 11.83 2.17
CA GLU A 422 19.56 10.44 1.97
C GLU A 422 18.94 9.50 3.01
N VAL A 423 18.81 9.94 4.28
CA VAL A 423 18.10 9.17 5.31
C VAL A 423 16.62 9.06 4.98
N PHE A 424 15.99 10.12 4.48
CA PHE A 424 14.61 10.09 3.99
C PHE A 424 14.46 9.13 2.80
N LYS A 425 15.35 9.24 1.82
CA LYS A 425 15.40 8.35 0.65
C LYS A 425 15.54 6.90 1.10
N ARG A 426 16.49 6.60 1.99
CA ARG A 426 16.68 5.26 2.55
C ARG A 426 15.55 4.82 3.45
N LYS A 427 14.87 5.73 4.15
CA LYS A 427 13.65 5.43 4.91
C LYS A 427 12.54 5.03 3.97
N TRP A 428 12.30 5.78 2.90
CA TRP A 428 11.26 5.49 1.93
C TRP A 428 11.62 4.34 1.02
N ILE A 429 12.88 4.16 0.63
CA ILE A 429 13.36 2.92 -0.01
C ILE A 429 13.23 1.79 0.97
N CYS A 430 13.58 1.94 2.24
CA CYS A 430 13.27 0.93 3.24
C CYS A 430 11.75 0.77 3.40
N GLU A 431 10.91 1.78 3.20
CA GLU A 431 9.46 1.58 3.19
C GLU A 431 9.01 0.87 1.92
N PHE A 432 9.52 1.19 0.74
CA PHE A 432 9.25 0.57 -0.56
C PHE A 432 9.86 -0.83 -0.68
N ASP A 433 10.96 -1.10 0.02
CA ASP A 433 11.77 -2.33 0.04
C ASP A 433 11.47 -3.18 1.28
N TYR A 434 10.96 -2.59 2.36
CA TYR A 434 10.16 -3.29 3.36
C TYR A 434 8.71 -3.44 2.86
N TYR A 435 8.27 -2.63 1.90
CA TYR A 435 7.19 -2.99 1.00
C TYR A 435 7.66 -4.08 0.04
N CYS A 436 8.95 -4.45 -0.06
CA CYS A 436 9.31 -5.77 -0.58
C CYS A 436 9.03 -6.87 0.44
N TYR A 437 9.07 -6.62 1.76
CA TYR A 437 8.43 -7.53 2.73
C TYR A 437 6.90 -7.58 2.55
N CYS A 438 6.24 -6.46 2.23
CA CYS A 438 4.81 -6.47 1.91
C CYS A 438 4.51 -7.05 0.52
N GLU A 439 5.32 -6.80 -0.49
CA GLU A 439 5.21 -7.27 -1.87
C GLU A 439 5.44 -8.76 -1.88
N VAL A 440 6.54 -9.21 -1.26
CA VAL A 440 6.76 -10.62 -0.97
C VAL A 440 5.65 -11.12 -0.07
N GLY A 441 5.15 -10.33 0.87
CA GLY A 441 4.04 -10.64 1.74
C GLY A 441 2.76 -11.00 0.98
N PHE A 442 2.37 -10.17 0.03
CA PHE A 442 1.22 -10.32 -0.85
C PHE A 442 1.47 -11.44 -1.88
N THR A 443 2.66 -11.51 -2.46
CA THR A 443 3.07 -12.54 -3.43
C THR A 443 3.08 -13.93 -2.78
N THR A 444 3.52 -14.04 -1.53
CA THR A 444 3.55 -15.27 -0.73
C THR A 444 2.26 -15.53 0.06
N ARG A 445 1.26 -14.65 -0.07
CA ARG A 445 -0.02 -14.70 0.67
C ARG A 445 0.13 -14.71 2.18
N THR A 446 1.23 -14.14 2.67
CA THR A 446 1.44 -13.89 4.10
C THR A 446 0.84 -12.54 4.53
N LEU A 447 0.41 -11.73 3.56
CA LEU A 447 -0.54 -10.63 3.63
C LEU A 447 -1.62 -10.82 2.55
N GLY A 448 -2.79 -10.24 2.75
CA GLY A 448 -3.86 -10.17 1.74
C GLY A 448 -4.50 -8.79 1.78
N ASP A 449 -5.32 -8.46 0.79
CA ASP A 449 -6.11 -7.23 0.78
C ASP A 449 -7.52 -7.60 0.29
N HIS A 450 -8.52 -7.33 1.11
CA HIS A 450 -9.89 -7.79 0.89
C HIS A 450 -10.85 -6.62 0.75
N ILE A 451 -11.64 -6.68 -0.32
CA ILE A 451 -12.84 -5.88 -0.50
C ILE A 451 -14.04 -6.69 0.00
N VAL A 452 -14.71 -6.17 1.03
CA VAL A 452 -15.91 -6.77 1.64
C VAL A 452 -17.11 -5.87 1.37
N SER A 453 -18.13 -6.38 0.68
CA SER A 453 -19.44 -5.73 0.57
C SER A 453 -20.39 -6.26 1.64
N PHE A 454 -21.26 -5.39 2.13
CA PHE A 454 -22.31 -5.74 3.09
C PHE A 454 -23.57 -4.92 2.84
N THR A 455 -24.71 -5.46 3.20
CA THR A 455 -26.03 -4.89 2.93
C THR A 455 -26.94 -4.96 4.16
N ARG A 456 -28.00 -4.15 4.14
CA ARG A 456 -29.14 -4.31 5.06
C ARG A 456 -29.97 -5.54 4.68
N GLU A 457 -30.62 -6.13 5.67
CA GLU A 457 -31.68 -7.10 5.42
C GLU A 457 -32.76 -6.51 4.49
N GLY A 458 -33.25 -7.30 3.56
CA GLY A 458 -34.25 -6.86 2.58
C GLY A 458 -33.71 -5.95 1.49
N PHE A 459 -32.40 -5.91 1.27
CA PHE A 459 -31.81 -5.31 0.06
C PHE A 459 -32.35 -6.05 -1.19
N GLN A 460 -33.13 -5.35 -2.02
CA GLN A 460 -33.94 -5.95 -3.09
C GLN A 460 -33.19 -6.13 -4.42
N ASP A 461 -31.90 -5.77 -4.49
CA ASP A 461 -31.14 -5.71 -5.74
C ASP A 461 -30.30 -6.97 -6.03
N TYR A 462 -30.72 -8.14 -5.54
CA TYR A 462 -30.08 -9.41 -5.91
C TYR A 462 -30.35 -9.81 -7.38
N GLY A 463 -31.04 -8.96 -8.16
CA GLY A 463 -31.39 -9.23 -9.56
C GLY A 463 -32.31 -10.44 -9.73
N CYS A 464 -32.98 -10.86 -8.65
CA CYS A 464 -33.91 -11.97 -8.65
C CYS A 464 -35.26 -11.52 -8.05
N ASP A 465 -36.28 -11.49 -8.90
CA ASP A 465 -37.64 -11.22 -8.46
C ASP A 465 -38.20 -12.44 -7.73
N THR A 466 -38.87 -12.22 -6.60
CA THR A 466 -39.74 -13.24 -6.03
C THR A 466 -40.98 -13.36 -6.89
N TYR A 467 -41.39 -14.58 -7.25
CA TYR A 467 -42.68 -14.81 -7.90
C TYR A 467 -43.79 -14.11 -7.09
N VAL A 468 -44.54 -13.23 -7.76
CA VAL A 468 -45.67 -12.47 -7.19
C VAL A 468 -46.93 -13.31 -7.16
#